data_AF-A0A4R1GBG5-F1
#
_entry.id   AF-A0A4R1GBG5-F1
#
_cell.length_a   1.000
_cell.length_b   1.000
_cell.length_c   1.000
_cell.angle_alpha   90.00
_cell.angle_beta   90.00
_cell.angle_gamma   90.00
#
_symmetry.space_group_name_H-M   'P 1'
#
loop_
_entity.id
_entity.type
_entity.pdbx_description
1 polymer ?
#
loop_
_entity_poly.entity_id
_entity_poly.type
_entity_poly.pdbx_seq_one_letter_code
_entity_poly.pdbx_strand_id
1 'polypeptide(L)'
;MRRKELERLPVMNIEVTDVKIYPFDTTGIGGNVKAVATIKINDVLEIKDIKILYSNNGYFIQMPLKKTRTGEFVPIVNPLNRDLYLHIRRKILDEYKRIMEKYEREL
;
A
#
# COMPACT_ATOMS: atom_id res chain seq x y z
N MET A 1 13.30 -1.16 21.48
CA MET A 1 12.84 -1.87 20.26
C MET A 1 13.47 -1.25 19.03
N ARG A 2 13.84 -2.06 18.04
CA ARG A 2 14.39 -1.57 16.76
C ARG A 2 13.27 -0.95 15.91
N ARG A 3 13.61 0.01 15.04
CA ARG A 3 12.64 0.73 14.18
C ARG A 3 11.68 -0.20 13.42
N LYS A 4 12.18 -1.35 12.92
CA LYS A 4 11.39 -2.38 12.22
C LYS A 4 10.33 -3.06 13.11
N GLU A 5 10.56 -3.13 14.42
CA GLU A 5 9.62 -3.72 15.39
C GLU A 5 8.50 -2.74 15.72
N LEU A 6 8.78 -1.43 15.78
CA LEU A 6 7.76 -0.40 16.04
C LEU A 6 6.73 -0.30 14.92
N GLU A 7 7.17 -0.43 13.67
CA GLU A 7 6.24 -0.43 12.54
C GLU A 7 5.20 -1.56 12.70
N ARG A 8 5.54 -2.66 13.42
CA ARG A 8 4.72 -3.90 13.53
C ARG A 8 3.52 -3.75 14.41
N LEU A 9 3.53 -2.74 15.27
CA LEU A 9 2.46 -2.49 16.19
C LEU A 9 1.35 -1.67 15.49
N PRO A 10 0.08 -1.90 15.85
CA PRO A 10 -0.98 -0.94 15.62
C PRO A 10 -0.62 0.43 16.20
N VAL A 11 -1.11 1.51 15.59
CA VAL A 11 -0.82 2.88 16.02
C VAL A 11 -2.08 3.48 16.62
N MET A 12 -2.07 3.79 17.93
CA MET A 12 -3.23 4.37 18.62
C MET A 12 -4.55 3.60 18.34
N ASN A 13 -4.48 2.26 18.41
CA ASN A 13 -5.56 1.32 18.11
C ASN A 13 -6.01 1.28 16.63
N ILE A 14 -5.23 1.84 15.71
CA ILE A 14 -5.45 1.74 14.25
C ILE A 14 -4.58 0.60 13.71
N GLU A 15 -5.22 -0.43 13.17
CA GLU A 15 -4.60 -1.63 12.61
C GLU A 15 -5.10 -1.90 11.19
N VAL A 16 -4.16 -2.23 10.30
CA VAL A 16 -4.50 -2.84 9.01
C VAL A 16 -4.82 -4.31 9.22
N THR A 17 -6.11 -4.63 9.17
CA THR A 17 -6.70 -5.93 9.48
C THR A 17 -6.72 -6.86 8.27
N ASP A 18 -6.96 -6.29 7.08
CA ASP A 18 -6.98 -7.04 5.81
C ASP A 18 -6.20 -6.29 4.73
N VAL A 19 -5.55 -7.04 3.83
CA VAL A 19 -4.83 -6.51 2.66
C VAL A 19 -5.15 -7.37 1.46
N LYS A 20 -5.63 -6.74 0.39
CA LYS A 20 -5.87 -7.39 -0.90
C LYS A 20 -5.00 -6.76 -1.97
N ILE A 21 -4.27 -7.58 -2.72
CA ILE A 21 -3.44 -7.14 -3.85
C ILE A 21 -4.14 -7.55 -5.14
N TYR A 22 -4.33 -6.56 -6.02
CA TYR A 22 -5.01 -6.69 -7.30
C TYR A 22 -3.98 -6.71 -8.44
N PRO A 23 -4.32 -7.36 -9.57
CA PRO A 23 -3.36 -8.09 -10.41
C PRO A 23 -2.31 -7.25 -11.15
N PHE A 24 -1.31 -7.99 -11.59
CA PHE A 24 0.05 -7.59 -11.92
C PHE A 24 0.27 -7.09 -13.35
N ASP A 25 -0.77 -7.09 -14.20
CA ASP A 25 -0.68 -6.45 -15.51
C ASP A 25 -0.87 -4.94 -15.37
N THR A 26 0.22 -4.26 -15.03
CA THR A 26 0.25 -2.80 -14.88
C THR A 26 0.54 -2.09 -16.20
N THR A 27 0.60 -2.80 -17.34
CA THR A 27 0.87 -2.17 -18.65
C THR A 27 -0.15 -1.09 -18.99
N GLY A 28 -1.42 -1.27 -18.61
CA GLY A 28 -2.48 -0.26 -18.79
C GLY A 28 -2.47 0.90 -17.79
N ILE A 29 -1.73 0.77 -16.68
CA ILE A 29 -1.60 1.82 -15.64
C ILE A 29 -0.37 2.71 -15.92
N GLY A 30 0.66 2.14 -16.56
CA GLY A 30 1.87 2.82 -16.97
C GLY A 30 2.84 3.13 -15.83
N GLY A 31 4.10 3.41 -16.21
CA GLY A 31 5.15 3.82 -15.29
C GLY A 31 5.65 2.72 -14.36
N ASN A 32 6.00 3.11 -13.13
CA ASN A 32 6.69 2.28 -12.15
C ASN A 32 5.74 1.48 -11.23
N VAL A 33 4.45 1.40 -11.57
CA VAL A 33 3.44 0.70 -10.77
C VAL A 33 3.60 -0.81 -10.95
N LYS A 34 3.57 -1.54 -9.84
CA LYS A 34 3.75 -3.00 -9.78
C LYS A 34 2.51 -3.76 -9.35
N ALA A 35 1.64 -3.11 -8.58
CA ALA A 35 0.34 -3.63 -8.20
C ALA A 35 -0.53 -2.52 -7.59
N VAL A 36 -1.79 -2.82 -7.36
CA VAL A 36 -2.72 -1.98 -6.59
C VAL A 36 -3.19 -2.77 -5.37
N ALA A 37 -3.28 -2.11 -4.24
CA ALA A 37 -3.71 -2.67 -2.98
C ALA A 37 -5.02 -2.02 -2.50
N THR A 38 -5.82 -2.81 -1.81
CA THR A 38 -6.91 -2.35 -0.94
C THR A 38 -6.61 -2.83 0.47
N ILE A 39 -6.87 -1.99 1.46
CA ILE A 39 -6.71 -2.35 2.87
C ILE A 39 -8.02 -2.16 3.63
N LYS A 40 -8.21 -2.93 4.69
CA LYS A 40 -9.16 -2.61 5.74
C LYS A 40 -8.44 -2.16 7.00
N ILE A 41 -8.99 -1.12 7.63
CA ILE A 41 -8.54 -0.62 8.92
C ILE A 41 -9.58 -1.00 9.97
N ASN A 42 -9.14 -1.71 11.01
CA ASN A 42 -9.97 -2.18 12.13
C ASN A 42 -11.28 -2.87 11.70
N ASP A 43 -11.34 -3.48 10.51
CA ASP A 43 -12.56 -4.04 9.90
C ASP A 43 -13.74 -3.07 9.75
N VAL A 44 -13.53 -1.76 9.91
CA VAL A 44 -14.58 -0.73 9.85
C VAL A 44 -14.43 0.25 8.69
N LEU A 45 -13.24 0.33 8.09
CA LEU A 45 -12.95 1.25 6.99
C LEU A 45 -12.16 0.53 5.89
N GLU A 46 -12.62 0.62 4.65
CA GLU A 46 -11.90 0.12 3.47
C GLU A 46 -11.29 1.29 2.68
N ILE A 47 -10.00 1.18 2.33
CA ILE A 47 -9.29 2.14 1.50
C ILE A 47 -8.81 1.41 0.25
N LYS A 48 -9.30 1.84 -0.91
CA LYS A 48 -8.99 1.28 -2.24
C LYS A 48 -7.93 2.11 -2.96
N ASP A 49 -7.43 1.58 -4.07
CA ASP A 49 -6.54 2.28 -5.02
C ASP A 49 -5.18 2.75 -4.45
N ILE A 50 -4.63 2.00 -3.48
CA ILE A 50 -3.27 2.25 -2.99
C ILE A 50 -2.29 1.62 -3.98
N LYS A 51 -1.47 2.43 -4.64
CA LYS A 51 -0.52 1.92 -5.64
C LYS A 51 0.75 1.42 -4.96
N ILE A 52 1.25 0.27 -5.41
CA ILE A 52 2.59 -0.23 -5.08
C ILE A 52 3.50 0.11 -6.25
N LEU A 53 4.61 0.81 -5.97
CA LEU A 53 5.55 1.26 -6.98
C LEU A 53 6.96 0.76 -6.67
N TYR A 54 7.78 0.65 -7.71
CA TYR A 54 9.20 0.33 -7.60
C TYR A 54 10.07 1.44 -8.22
N SER A 55 11.06 1.91 -7.48
CA SER A 55 12.07 2.85 -7.99
C SER A 55 13.48 2.35 -7.61
N ASN A 56 14.51 3.11 -7.94
CA ASN A 56 15.91 2.78 -7.65
C ASN A 56 16.16 2.48 -6.15
N ASN A 57 15.36 3.07 -5.25
CA ASN A 57 15.43 2.88 -3.80
C ASN A 57 14.51 1.78 -3.26
N GLY A 58 13.97 0.93 -4.13
CA GLY A 58 13.09 -0.19 -3.79
C GLY A 58 11.59 0.15 -3.82
N TYR A 59 10.81 -0.71 -3.15
CA TYR A 59 9.35 -0.63 -3.14
C TYR A 59 8.81 0.43 -2.17
N PHE A 60 7.81 1.18 -2.64
CA PHE A 60 7.05 2.14 -1.85
C PHE A 60 5.57 2.13 -2.24
N ILE A 61 4.74 2.77 -1.41
CA ILE A 61 3.31 2.91 -1.67
C ILE A 61 2.98 4.36 -1.99
N GLN A 62 1.96 4.57 -2.81
CA GLN A 62 1.32 5.86 -3.03
C GLN A 62 -0.13 5.75 -2.59
N MET A 63 -0.54 6.63 -1.67
CA MET A 63 -1.93 6.72 -1.22
C MET A 63 -2.85 7.15 -2.38
N PRO A 64 -4.16 6.88 -2.29
CA PRO A 64 -5.09 7.17 -3.39
C PRO A 64 -5.14 8.66 -3.68
N LEU A 65 -5.04 9.01 -4.97
CA LEU A 65 -5.06 10.39 -5.46
C LEU A 65 -6.21 10.56 -6.45
N LYS A 66 -6.89 11.71 -6.42
CA LYS A 66 -7.89 12.10 -7.41
C LYS A 66 -7.34 13.18 -8.32
N LYS A 67 -7.53 13.04 -9.62
CA LYS A 67 -7.25 14.11 -10.58
C LYS A 67 -8.38 15.14 -10.54
N THR A 68 -8.06 16.40 -10.31
CA THR A 68 -9.01 17.51 -10.32
C THR A 68 -9.33 17.96 -11.76
N ARG A 69 -10.35 18.82 -11.92
CA ARG A 69 -10.66 19.42 -13.23
C ARG A 69 -9.53 20.30 -13.77
N THR A 70 -8.71 20.87 -12.88
CA THR A 70 -7.51 21.65 -13.24
C THR A 70 -6.33 20.76 -13.64
N GLY A 71 -6.44 19.43 -13.48
CA GLY A 71 -5.43 18.46 -13.85
C GLY A 71 -4.46 18.08 -12.73
N GLU A 72 -4.56 18.72 -11.57
CA GLU A 72 -3.74 18.43 -10.39
C GLU A 72 -4.18 17.13 -9.70
N PHE A 73 -3.24 16.45 -9.05
CA PHE A 73 -3.55 15.25 -8.25
C PHE A 73 -3.61 15.63 -6.77
N VAL A 74 -4.78 15.42 -6.16
CA VAL A 74 -5.00 15.67 -4.73
C VAL A 74 -5.14 14.36 -3.96
N PRO A 75 -4.54 14.22 -2.77
CA PRO A 75 -4.69 13.02 -1.97
C PRO A 75 -6.12 12.88 -1.47
N ILE A 76 -6.71 11.70 -1.70
CA ILE A 76 -8.00 11.32 -1.14
C ILE A 76 -7.82 10.86 0.31
N VAL A 77 -6.72 10.15 0.56
CA VAL A 77 -6.32 9.69 1.90
C VAL A 77 -4.90 10.16 2.18
N ASN A 78 -4.69 10.75 3.35
CA ASN A 78 -3.39 11.21 3.79
C ASN A 78 -3.17 10.86 5.27
N PRO A 79 -2.35 9.82 5.60
CA PRO A 79 -1.98 9.55 6.97
C PRO A 79 -1.15 10.70 7.54
N LEU A 80 -1.64 11.35 8.60
CA LEU A 80 -0.94 12.47 9.24
C LEU A 80 0.20 12.01 10.15
N ASN A 81 0.09 10.79 10.68
CA ASN A 81 1.10 10.20 11.54
C ASN A 81 2.05 9.31 10.72
N ARG A 82 3.36 9.54 10.87
CA ARG A 82 4.40 8.79 10.17
C ARG A 82 4.36 7.29 10.49
N ASP A 83 4.14 6.91 11.73
CA ASP A 83 4.12 5.52 12.16
C ASP A 83 2.92 4.78 11.57
N LEU A 84 1.76 5.45 11.44
CA LEU A 84 0.61 4.89 10.73
C LEU A 84 0.93 4.65 9.25
N TYR A 85 1.57 5.61 8.59
CA TYR A 85 2.03 5.43 7.21
C TYR A 85 2.98 4.22 7.08
N LEU A 86 3.94 4.08 8.00
CA LEU A 86 4.88 2.97 8.00
C LEU A 86 4.20 1.62 8.28
N HIS A 87 3.24 1.59 9.20
CA HIS A 87 2.41 0.41 9.48
C HIS A 87 1.66 -0.05 8.23
N ILE A 88 0.95 0.89 7.56
CA ILE A 88 0.22 0.61 6.31
C ILE A 88 1.18 0.13 5.23
N ARG A 89 2.27 0.87 4.99
CA ARG A 89 3.29 0.52 3.99
C ARG A 89 3.80 -0.89 4.21
N ARG A 90 4.18 -1.25 5.43
CA ARG A 90 4.72 -2.58 5.69
C ARG A 90 3.67 -3.66 5.46
N LYS A 91 2.45 -3.52 6.01
CA LYS A 91 1.38 -4.51 5.83
C LYS A 91 1.08 -4.77 4.35
N ILE A 92 1.08 -3.73 3.53
CA ILE A 92 0.90 -3.84 2.07
C ILE A 92 2.09 -4.55 1.41
N LEU A 93 3.32 -4.14 1.72
CA LEU A 93 4.51 -4.71 1.07
C LEU A 93 4.81 -6.15 1.50
N ASP A 94 4.51 -6.52 2.74
CA ASP A 94 4.64 -7.90 3.22
C ASP A 94 3.66 -8.81 2.47
N GLU A 95 2.41 -8.39 2.32
CA GLU A 95 1.39 -9.14 1.58
C GLU A 95 1.72 -9.23 0.08
N TYR A 96 2.19 -8.12 -0.51
CA TYR A 96 2.66 -8.12 -1.89
C TYR A 96 3.77 -9.15 -2.12
N LYS A 97 4.79 -9.17 -1.28
CA LYS A 97 5.87 -10.17 -1.37
C LYS A 97 5.34 -11.60 -1.24
N ARG A 98 4.45 -11.84 -0.27
CA ARG A 98 3.84 -13.16 -0.06
C ARG A 98 3.10 -13.65 -1.31
N ILE A 99 2.35 -12.77 -1.97
CA ILE A 99 1.62 -13.12 -3.20
C ILE A 99 2.57 -13.32 -4.38
N MET A 100 3.60 -12.47 -4.53
CA MET A 100 4.61 -12.64 -5.57
C MET A 100 5.38 -13.95 -5.43
N GLU A 101 5.82 -14.29 -4.21
CA GLU A 101 6.47 -15.57 -3.93
C GLU A 101 5.57 -16.78 -4.21
N LYS A 102 4.26 -16.64 -4.01
CA LYS A 102 3.30 -17.70 -4.35
C LYS A 102 3.16 -17.82 -5.87
N TYR A 103 3.01 -16.70 -6.57
CA TYR A 103 2.88 -16.64 -8.03
C TYR A 103 4.10 -17.23 -8.74
N GLU A 104 5.31 -16.88 -8.30
CA GLU A 104 6.57 -17.41 -8.85
C GLU A 104 6.76 -18.92 -8.63
N ARG A 105 6.17 -19.50 -7.58
CA ARG A 105 6.23 -20.95 -7.31
C ARG A 105 5.20 -21.77 -8.11
N GLU A 106 4.13 -21.12 -8.55
CA GLU A 106 3.03 -21.75 -9.31
C GLU A 106 3.24 -21.62 -10.83
N LEU A 107 4.29 -20.90 -11.26
CA LEU A 107 4.83 -20.81 -12.62
C LEU A 107 5.84 -21.94 -12.88
#